data_AF-A0A1Y4RQF9-F1
#
_entry.id   AF-A0A1Y4RQF9-F1
#
_cell.length_a   1.000
_cell.length_b   1.000
_cell.length_c   1.000
_cell.angle_alpha   90.00
_cell.angle_beta   90.00
_cell.angle_gamma   90.00
#
_symmetry.space_group_name_H-M   'P 1'
#
loop_
_entity.id
_entity.type
_entity.pdbx_description
1 polymer ?
#
loop_
_entity_poly.entity_id
_entity_poly.type
_entity_poly.pdbx_seq_one_letter_code
_entity_poly.pdbx_strand_id
1 'polypeptide(L)'
;MGAFVVGFDLGKEYSQICCWNEKTKEPVSISVVAGAEKYRIPTESLELFLKKAMRLLKPYGKIHEAEAVVFSVAEASEQHVEQIRKMTMQIMGVPESRIHVQTRQESYCAYVLNQSREIWRHQTVLFSCEGELLEAVALHVNARTLPFLARTESQEEWKQPVSGLQPEEKDEILLGMAKAIFSERPVSSVFLVGEAFEEKWYEQSLRVLCASGRRVFAGNNLFAKGACFRAAQEAGLTGERTYVFLGEDKISYNVGLLTPGSGRNAVYTLLEAGESWYEAKAECQALLCSEPVVEFILKPMQAGDTLKESLLLAGLPDRPPRATRLRISAEFLSVDRLQVQVSDLGFGELFPSSDLTWTEEVDLGG
;
A
#
# COMPACT_ATOMS: atom_id res chain seq x y z
N MET A 1 26.08 -6.85 10.86
CA MET A 1 25.62 -6.47 9.51
C MET A 1 24.34 -5.69 9.70
N GLY A 2 24.17 -4.54 9.07
CA GLY A 2 22.90 -3.79 9.13
C GLY A 2 21.78 -4.54 8.42
N ALA A 3 20.54 -4.10 8.60
CA ALA A 3 19.39 -4.75 8.01
C ALA A 3 19.43 -4.64 6.48
N PHE A 4 19.12 -5.74 5.79
CA PHE A 4 19.07 -5.76 4.33
C PHE A 4 17.63 -5.77 3.86
N VAL A 5 17.20 -4.68 3.23
CA VAL A 5 15.85 -4.53 2.67
C VAL A 5 15.91 -4.04 1.23
N VAL A 6 14.92 -4.46 0.44
CA VAL A 6 14.91 -4.25 -1.01
C VAL A 6 13.55 -3.75 -1.47
N GLY A 7 13.56 -2.74 -2.34
CA GLY A 7 12.39 -2.29 -3.08
C GLY A 7 12.57 -2.58 -4.57
N PHE A 8 11.54 -3.17 -5.18
CA PHE A 8 11.46 -3.41 -6.62
C PHE A 8 10.36 -2.56 -7.23
N ASP A 9 10.60 -2.03 -8.43
CA ASP A 9 9.53 -1.58 -9.32
C ASP A 9 9.44 -2.56 -10.49
N LEU A 10 8.26 -3.15 -10.69
CA LEU A 10 7.94 -4.00 -11.83
C LEU A 10 7.14 -3.18 -12.84
N GLY A 11 7.86 -2.51 -13.75
CA GLY A 11 7.25 -1.76 -14.83
C GLY A 11 7.01 -2.58 -16.09
N LYS A 12 6.23 -2.04 -17.02
CA LYS A 12 5.82 -2.73 -18.24
C LYS A 12 7.00 -3.09 -19.13
N GLU A 13 7.91 -2.15 -19.36
CA GLU A 13 9.08 -2.32 -20.24
C GLU A 13 10.38 -2.44 -19.45
N TYR A 14 10.46 -1.74 -18.33
CA TYR A 14 11.62 -1.75 -17.45
C TYR A 14 11.22 -1.87 -15.99
N SER A 15 11.96 -2.71 -15.29
CA SER A 15 11.96 -2.84 -13.85
C SER A 15 13.19 -2.19 -13.24
N GLN A 16 13.12 -1.89 -11.95
CA GLN A 16 14.20 -1.26 -11.22
C GLN A 16 14.33 -1.82 -9.80
N ILE A 17 15.51 -1.60 -9.23
CA ILE A 17 15.86 -2.13 -7.91
C ILE A 17 16.44 -1.00 -7.06
N CYS A 18 15.99 -0.91 -5.81
CA CYS A 18 16.60 -0.10 -4.77
C CYS A 18 16.90 -0.95 -3.53
N CYS A 19 17.97 -0.63 -2.81
CA CYS A 19 18.25 -1.18 -1.49
C CYS A 19 18.43 -0.06 -0.48
N TRP A 20 18.20 -0.37 0.80
CA TRP A 20 18.45 0.60 1.86
C TRP A 20 19.94 0.80 2.10
N ASN A 21 20.36 2.05 2.24
CA ASN A 21 21.70 2.40 2.65
C ASN A 21 21.71 2.87 4.10
N GLU A 22 22.26 2.03 4.98
CA GLU A 22 22.33 2.29 6.42
C GLU A 22 23.11 3.55 6.81
N LYS A 23 24.08 3.97 5.98
CA LYS A 23 24.89 5.16 6.26
C LYS A 23 24.13 6.45 6.00
N THR A 24 23.39 6.50 4.89
CA THR A 24 22.62 7.68 4.49
C THR A 24 21.19 7.66 5.02
N LYS A 25 20.73 6.50 5.50
CA LYS A 25 19.32 6.26 5.89
C LYS A 25 18.36 6.58 4.75
N GLU A 26 18.74 6.20 3.54
CA GLU A 26 17.97 6.44 2.32
C GLU A 26 18.04 5.24 1.36
N PRO A 27 17.01 5.03 0.52
CA PRO A 27 17.06 4.11 -0.60
C PRO A 27 18.09 4.52 -1.67
N VAL A 28 18.92 3.57 -2.10
CA VAL A 28 19.87 3.74 -3.20
C VAL A 28 19.49 2.82 -4.35
N SER A 29 19.43 3.39 -5.56
CA SER A 29 19.13 2.62 -6.78
C SER A 29 20.32 1.77 -7.21
N ILE A 30 20.04 0.53 -7.60
CA ILE A 30 21.04 -0.43 -8.04
C ILE A 30 21.24 -0.31 -9.55
N SER A 31 22.45 0.04 -9.95
CA SER A 31 22.81 0.12 -11.36
C SER A 31 23.10 -1.28 -11.94
N VAL A 32 22.67 -1.50 -13.18
CA VAL A 32 22.98 -2.70 -13.97
C VAL A 32 24.43 -2.72 -14.46
N VAL A 33 25.09 -1.56 -14.50
CA VAL A 33 26.51 -1.41 -14.82
C VAL A 33 27.22 -0.75 -13.65
N ALA A 34 28.16 -1.47 -13.03
CA ALA A 34 28.91 -0.96 -11.90
C ALA A 34 29.58 0.39 -12.22
N GLY A 35 29.34 1.40 -11.39
CA GLY A 35 29.89 2.75 -11.55
C GLY A 35 29.17 3.64 -12.57
N ALA A 36 28.10 3.18 -13.22
CA ALA A 36 27.27 4.00 -14.11
C ALA A 36 25.90 4.30 -13.50
N GLU A 37 25.23 5.33 -13.98
CA GLU A 37 23.85 5.68 -13.61
C GLU A 37 22.84 4.98 -14.54
N LYS A 38 22.92 3.64 -14.63
CA LYS A 38 22.04 2.81 -15.48
C LYS A 38 21.18 1.89 -14.64
N TYR A 39 19.99 2.34 -14.25
CA TYR A 39 19.13 1.62 -13.30
C TYR A 39 18.07 0.71 -13.93
N ARG A 40 17.91 0.79 -15.26
CA ARG A 40 16.85 0.10 -16.01
C ARG A 40 17.20 -1.37 -16.28
N ILE A 41 16.28 -2.26 -15.94
CA ILE A 41 16.33 -3.68 -16.26
C ILE A 41 15.14 -4.00 -17.16
N PRO A 42 15.34 -4.46 -18.41
CA PRO A 42 14.22 -4.85 -19.27
C PRO A 42 13.30 -5.86 -18.57
N THR A 43 11.99 -5.61 -18.61
CA THR A 43 10.96 -6.48 -18.03
C THR A 43 10.55 -7.52 -19.07
N GLU A 44 11.18 -8.69 -19.01
CA GLU A 44 10.86 -9.80 -19.91
C GLU A 44 9.87 -10.77 -19.25
N SER A 45 10.15 -11.14 -18.00
CA SER A 45 9.26 -11.90 -17.13
C SER A 45 9.68 -11.71 -15.69
N LEU A 46 8.77 -11.98 -14.76
CA LEU A 46 9.08 -11.89 -13.33
C LEU A 46 10.20 -12.88 -12.94
N GLU A 47 10.21 -14.11 -13.48
CA GLU A 47 11.28 -15.08 -13.23
C GLU A 47 12.67 -14.54 -13.63
N LEU A 48 12.77 -13.97 -14.84
CA LEU A 48 14.03 -13.48 -15.37
C LEU A 48 14.50 -12.23 -14.64
N PHE A 49 13.55 -11.35 -14.28
CA PHE A 49 13.82 -10.20 -13.41
C PHE A 49 14.39 -10.65 -12.05
N LEU A 50 13.76 -11.60 -11.36
CA LEU A 50 14.20 -12.10 -10.05
C LEU A 50 15.61 -12.70 -10.13
N LYS A 51 15.88 -13.53 -11.14
CA LYS A 51 17.23 -14.10 -11.39
C LYS A 51 18.28 -13.01 -11.59
N LYS A 52 17.96 -11.95 -12.33
CA LYS A 52 18.85 -10.82 -12.58
C LYS A 52 19.04 -9.96 -11.32
N ALA A 53 17.97 -9.71 -10.57
CA ALA A 53 18.00 -9.00 -9.30
C ALA A 53 18.91 -9.69 -8.28
N MET A 54 18.86 -11.02 -8.15
CA MET A 54 19.78 -11.76 -7.28
C MET A 54 21.26 -11.49 -7.60
N ARG A 55 21.61 -11.45 -8.89
CA ARG A 55 22.99 -11.18 -9.34
C ARG A 55 23.42 -9.75 -9.00
N LEU A 56 22.53 -8.79 -9.22
CA LEU A 56 22.78 -7.37 -8.98
C LEU A 56 22.84 -7.02 -7.48
N LEU A 57 22.10 -7.73 -6.64
CA LEU A 57 22.03 -7.50 -5.20
C LEU A 57 23.17 -8.16 -4.41
N LYS A 58 23.91 -9.11 -5.00
CA LYS A 58 25.02 -9.84 -4.36
C LYS A 58 26.06 -8.94 -3.66
N PRO A 59 26.45 -7.76 -4.20
CA PRO A 59 27.38 -6.86 -3.52
C PRO A 59 26.80 -6.17 -2.27
N TYR A 60 25.49 -6.12 -2.13
CA TYR A 60 24.78 -5.38 -1.07
C TYR A 60 24.34 -6.30 0.08
N GLY A 61 24.05 -7.56 -0.22
CA GLY A 61 23.64 -8.53 0.79
C GLY A 61 23.23 -9.87 0.19
N LYS A 62 22.93 -10.82 1.07
CA LYS A 62 22.32 -12.09 0.68
C LYS A 62 20.81 -11.93 0.69
N ILE A 63 20.19 -12.07 -0.48
CA ILE A 63 18.77 -11.78 -0.63
C ILE A 63 17.85 -12.68 0.21
N HIS A 64 18.17 -13.96 0.41
CA HIS A 64 17.38 -14.84 1.28
C HIS A 64 17.43 -14.44 2.76
N GLU A 65 18.41 -13.63 3.18
CA GLU A 65 18.51 -13.09 4.54
C GLU A 65 17.80 -11.72 4.65
N ALA A 66 17.21 -11.19 3.57
CA ALA A 66 16.51 -9.91 3.60
C ALA A 66 15.39 -9.90 4.64
N GLU A 67 15.27 -8.78 5.35
CA GLU A 67 14.24 -8.57 6.38
C GLU A 67 12.89 -8.22 5.76
N ALA A 68 12.91 -7.50 4.64
CA ALA A 68 11.74 -7.20 3.83
C ALA A 68 12.10 -7.00 2.36
N VAL A 69 11.24 -7.50 1.48
CA VAL A 69 11.26 -7.27 0.03
C VAL A 69 9.89 -6.75 -0.39
N VAL A 70 9.85 -5.54 -0.96
CA VAL A 70 8.60 -4.90 -1.39
C VAL A 70 8.61 -4.75 -2.90
N PHE A 71 7.55 -5.21 -3.56
CA PHE A 71 7.30 -5.02 -4.99
C PHE A 71 6.30 -3.89 -5.21
N SER A 72 6.67 -2.94 -6.05
CA SER A 72 5.79 -1.92 -6.62
C SER A 72 5.30 -2.42 -7.97
N VAL A 73 3.98 -2.52 -8.15
CA VAL A 73 3.33 -2.99 -9.38
C VAL A 73 2.28 -1.98 -9.86
N ALA A 74 1.90 -2.01 -11.13
CA ALA A 74 0.81 -1.17 -11.63
C ALA A 74 -0.52 -1.49 -10.91
N GLU A 75 -0.84 -2.78 -10.80
CA GLU A 75 -2.07 -3.30 -10.19
C GLU A 75 -1.76 -4.49 -9.28
N ALA A 76 -2.40 -4.52 -8.11
CA ALA A 76 -2.24 -5.56 -7.10
C ALA A 76 -3.58 -6.31 -6.91
N SER A 77 -3.72 -7.44 -7.60
CA SER A 77 -4.79 -8.42 -7.31
C SER A 77 -4.26 -9.55 -6.44
N GLU A 78 -5.12 -10.19 -5.66
CA GLU A 78 -4.76 -11.32 -4.80
C GLU A 78 -3.94 -12.38 -5.56
N GLN A 79 -4.44 -12.83 -6.71
CA GLN A 79 -3.76 -13.82 -7.56
C GLN A 79 -2.37 -13.35 -8.00
N HIS A 80 -2.23 -12.08 -8.39
CA HIS A 80 -0.94 -11.53 -8.83
C HIS A 80 0.05 -11.44 -7.66
N VAL A 81 -0.43 -11.03 -6.48
CA VAL A 81 0.35 -10.93 -5.25
C VAL A 81 0.86 -12.30 -4.81
N GLU A 82 -0.02 -13.31 -4.77
CA GLU A 82 0.36 -14.69 -4.46
C GLU A 82 1.38 -15.25 -5.45
N GLN A 83 1.20 -14.99 -6.74
CA GLN A 83 2.17 -15.39 -7.77
C GLN A 83 3.55 -14.76 -7.54
N ILE A 84 3.60 -13.46 -7.23
CA ILE A 84 4.85 -12.76 -6.92
C ILE A 84 5.52 -13.36 -5.68
N ARG A 85 4.77 -13.55 -4.59
CA ARG A 85 5.28 -14.12 -3.32
C ARG A 85 5.86 -15.51 -3.54
N LYS A 86 5.08 -16.41 -4.13
CA LYS A 86 5.49 -17.79 -4.38
C LYS A 86 6.74 -17.86 -5.25
N MET A 87 6.78 -17.12 -6.36
CA MET A 87 7.94 -17.18 -7.27
C MET A 87 9.19 -16.54 -6.66
N THR A 88 9.02 -15.46 -5.89
CA THR A 88 10.12 -14.83 -5.14
C THR A 88 10.69 -15.77 -4.09
N MET A 89 9.83 -16.48 -3.34
CA MET A 89 10.27 -17.51 -2.39
C MET A 89 11.04 -18.62 -3.11
N GLN A 90 10.51 -19.15 -4.22
CA GLN A 90 11.13 -20.25 -4.97
C GLN A 90 12.49 -19.87 -5.58
N ILE A 91 12.64 -18.65 -6.10
CA ILE A 91 13.85 -18.22 -6.82
C ILE A 91 14.88 -17.60 -5.88
N MET A 92 14.44 -16.73 -4.95
CA MET A 92 15.32 -15.94 -4.09
C MET A 92 15.47 -16.51 -2.68
N GLY A 93 14.60 -17.43 -2.27
CA GLY A 93 14.63 -18.03 -0.93
C GLY A 93 14.13 -17.11 0.18
N VAL A 94 13.43 -16.01 -0.16
CA VAL A 94 12.86 -15.08 0.83
C VAL A 94 11.55 -15.67 1.36
N PRO A 95 11.33 -15.76 2.68
CA PRO A 95 10.06 -16.21 3.24
C PRO A 95 8.89 -15.32 2.77
N GLU A 96 7.74 -15.92 2.45
CA GLU A 96 6.56 -15.17 1.98
C GLU A 96 6.10 -14.09 2.96
N SER A 97 6.28 -14.31 4.27
CA SER A 97 5.96 -13.33 5.32
C SER A 97 6.82 -12.06 5.27
N ARG A 98 7.89 -12.03 4.46
CA ARG A 98 8.77 -10.87 4.25
C ARG A 98 8.65 -10.31 2.84
N ILE A 99 7.72 -10.83 2.03
CA ILE A 99 7.48 -10.39 0.65
C ILE A 99 6.15 -9.65 0.61
N HIS A 100 6.23 -8.34 0.39
CA HIS A 100 5.07 -7.46 0.28
C HIS A 100 4.92 -6.96 -1.14
N VAL A 101 3.68 -6.70 -1.54
CA VAL A 101 3.35 -6.17 -2.87
C VAL A 101 2.44 -4.97 -2.67
N GLN A 102 2.69 -3.90 -3.42
CA GLN A 102 1.93 -2.66 -3.35
C GLN A 102 1.80 -2.03 -4.72
N THR A 103 0.82 -1.15 -4.87
CA THR A 103 0.64 -0.39 -6.11
C THR A 103 1.72 0.68 -6.25
N ARG A 104 1.98 1.10 -7.49
CA ARG A 104 2.86 2.23 -7.80
C ARG A 104 2.37 3.54 -7.17
N GLN A 105 1.06 3.69 -6.99
CA GLN A 105 0.46 4.81 -6.27
C GLN A 105 0.84 4.78 -4.78
N GLU A 106 0.82 3.62 -4.13
CA GLU A 106 1.29 3.46 -2.74
C GLU A 106 2.79 3.72 -2.62
N SER A 107 3.59 3.25 -3.59
CA SER A 107 5.04 3.57 -3.68
C SER A 107 5.29 5.06 -3.86
N TYR A 108 4.52 5.73 -4.72
CA TYR A 108 4.60 7.18 -4.91
C TYR A 108 4.32 7.92 -3.61
N CYS A 109 3.24 7.55 -2.91
CA CYS A 109 2.91 8.07 -1.59
C CYS A 109 4.05 7.87 -0.58
N ALA A 110 4.58 6.65 -0.47
CA ALA A 110 5.69 6.32 0.43
C ALA A 110 6.94 7.15 0.12
N TYR A 111 7.29 7.32 -1.15
CA TYR A 111 8.42 8.16 -1.54
C TYR A 111 8.21 9.63 -1.13
N VAL A 112 7.06 10.20 -1.44
CA VAL A 112 6.73 11.61 -1.16
C VAL A 112 6.71 11.92 0.33
N LEU A 113 6.09 11.06 1.14
CA LEU A 113 5.96 11.27 2.58
C LEU A 113 7.25 11.06 3.36
N ASN A 114 8.25 10.42 2.75
CA ASN A 114 9.62 10.38 3.25
C ASN A 114 10.49 11.57 2.80
N GLN A 115 9.92 12.55 2.09
CA GLN A 115 10.60 13.81 1.78
C GLN A 115 10.30 14.91 2.80
N SER A 116 11.07 16.00 2.73
CA SER A 116 10.82 17.20 3.52
C SER A 116 9.40 17.75 3.33
N ARG A 117 8.82 18.28 4.40
CA ARG A 117 7.41 18.75 4.44
C ARG A 117 7.07 19.80 3.38
N GLU A 118 8.05 20.53 2.88
CA GLU A 118 7.93 21.50 1.79
C GLU A 118 7.52 20.87 0.45
N ILE A 119 7.91 19.62 0.20
CA ILE A 119 7.59 18.89 -1.04
C ILE A 119 6.09 18.59 -1.09
N TRP A 120 5.50 18.23 0.04
CA TRP A 120 4.10 17.80 0.16
C TRP A 120 3.30 18.70 1.09
N ARG A 121 3.61 20.00 1.10
CA ARG A 121 2.86 21.01 1.89
C ARG A 121 1.42 21.12 1.40
N HIS A 122 1.24 21.10 0.09
CA HIS A 122 -0.03 20.96 -0.63
C HIS A 122 -0.03 19.62 -1.38
N GLN A 123 -0.89 19.47 -2.39
CA GLN A 123 -0.91 18.25 -3.20
C GLN A 123 0.38 18.11 -4.02
N THR A 124 0.72 16.88 -4.39
CA THR A 124 1.82 16.59 -5.32
C THR A 124 1.28 15.89 -6.54
N VAL A 125 1.79 16.22 -7.73
CA VAL A 125 1.30 15.62 -8.98
C VAL A 125 2.42 14.82 -9.62
N LEU A 126 2.12 13.57 -9.96
CA LEU A 126 2.99 12.69 -10.72
C LEU A 126 2.46 12.65 -12.15
N PHE A 127 3.33 12.95 -13.12
CA PHE A 127 3.11 12.61 -14.51
C PHE A 127 3.97 11.38 -14.85
N SER A 128 3.33 10.31 -15.31
CA SER A 128 4.01 9.13 -15.85
C SER A 128 3.86 9.06 -17.36
N CYS A 129 4.93 8.70 -18.06
CA CYS A 129 4.88 8.41 -19.48
C CYS A 129 5.55 7.06 -19.74
N GLU A 130 4.76 5.99 -19.82
CA GLU A 130 5.24 4.62 -20.10
C GLU A 130 4.68 4.14 -21.44
N GLY A 131 5.58 3.72 -22.33
CA GLY A 131 5.26 3.42 -23.72
C GLY A 131 4.65 4.62 -24.42
N GLU A 132 3.36 4.55 -24.72
CA GLU A 132 2.63 5.53 -25.53
C GLU A 132 1.54 6.28 -24.76
N LEU A 133 1.48 6.13 -23.43
CA LEU A 133 0.47 6.77 -22.59
C LEU A 133 1.12 7.76 -21.63
N LEU A 134 0.72 9.03 -21.73
CA LEU A 134 0.98 10.05 -20.73
C LEU A 134 -0.19 10.07 -19.75
N GLU A 135 0.08 9.89 -18.47
CA GLU A 135 -0.94 9.90 -17.43
C GLU A 135 -0.55 10.79 -16.25
N ALA A 136 -1.53 11.21 -15.45
CA ALA A 136 -1.29 11.93 -14.22
C ALA A 136 -2.02 11.33 -13.01
N VAL A 137 -1.37 11.44 -11.86
CA VAL A 137 -1.90 11.07 -10.54
C VAL A 137 -1.63 12.20 -9.56
N ALA A 138 -2.66 12.69 -8.88
CA ALA A 138 -2.53 13.68 -7.81
C ALA A 138 -2.56 12.98 -6.45
N LEU A 139 -1.57 13.26 -5.59
CA LEU A 139 -1.53 12.79 -4.21
C LEU A 139 -2.01 13.89 -3.28
N HIS A 140 -3.02 13.56 -2.49
CA HIS A 140 -3.57 14.40 -1.43
C HIS A 140 -3.30 13.77 -0.06
N VAL A 141 -2.76 14.57 0.86
CA VAL A 141 -2.45 14.15 2.22
C VAL A 141 -3.21 15.03 3.20
N ASN A 142 -4.21 14.47 3.86
CA ASN A 142 -4.90 15.12 4.96
C ASN A 142 -4.08 14.98 6.24
N ALA A 143 -3.34 16.04 6.57
CA ALA A 143 -2.52 16.09 7.76
C ALA A 143 -3.24 16.55 9.04
N ARG A 144 -4.58 16.63 9.01
CA ARG A 144 -5.40 16.95 10.19
C ARG A 144 -5.76 15.72 11.02
N THR A 145 -5.62 14.53 10.44
CA THR A 145 -5.81 13.24 11.13
C THR A 145 -4.48 12.75 11.68
N LEU A 146 -4.51 11.90 12.70
CA LEU A 146 -3.34 11.15 13.16
C LEU A 146 -3.74 9.67 13.25
N PRO A 147 -3.13 8.78 12.43
CA PRO A 147 -2.13 9.05 11.38
C PRO A 147 -2.68 9.92 10.23
N PHE A 148 -1.79 10.53 9.43
CA PHE A 148 -2.18 11.30 8.24
C PHE A 148 -2.92 10.40 7.24
N LEU A 149 -3.93 10.94 6.56
CA LEU A 149 -4.65 10.18 5.55
C LEU A 149 -4.15 10.56 4.15
N ALA A 150 -3.55 9.61 3.43
CA ALA A 150 -3.03 9.81 2.09
C ALA A 150 -3.89 9.09 1.05
N ARG A 151 -4.14 9.76 -0.08
CA ARG A 151 -4.92 9.23 -1.20
C ARG A 151 -4.42 9.75 -2.53
N THR A 152 -4.55 8.91 -3.54
CA THR A 152 -4.34 9.31 -4.93
C THR A 152 -5.66 9.56 -5.63
N GLU A 153 -5.66 10.51 -6.53
CA GLU A 153 -6.73 10.80 -7.47
C GLU A 153 -6.18 10.63 -8.89
N SER A 154 -6.98 10.01 -9.76
CA SER A 154 -6.73 9.93 -11.19
C SER A 154 -8.08 10.06 -11.91
N GLN A 155 -8.07 10.62 -13.11
CA GLN A 155 -9.26 10.83 -13.95
C GLN A 155 -8.96 10.33 -15.36
N GLU A 156 -9.97 9.94 -16.12
CA GLU A 156 -9.79 9.47 -17.50
C GLU A 156 -9.24 10.56 -18.41
N GLU A 157 -9.62 11.82 -18.18
CA GLU A 157 -9.10 13.00 -18.88
C GLU A 157 -7.60 13.20 -18.63
N TRP A 158 -7.08 12.65 -17.53
CA TRP A 158 -5.67 12.70 -17.18
C TRP A 158 -4.87 11.57 -17.80
N LYS A 159 -5.44 10.82 -18.76
CA LYS A 159 -4.76 9.80 -19.55
C LYS A 159 -4.83 10.20 -21.03
N GLN A 160 -3.68 10.47 -21.63
CA GLN A 160 -3.57 10.97 -23.00
C GLN A 160 -2.60 10.10 -23.81
N PRO A 161 -3.04 9.52 -24.93
CA PRO A 161 -2.13 8.80 -25.81
C PRO A 161 -1.18 9.79 -26.50
N VAL A 162 0.10 9.44 -26.51
CA VAL A 162 1.18 10.27 -27.09
C VAL A 162 1.98 9.52 -28.17
N SER A 163 1.48 8.37 -28.63
CA SER A 163 2.08 7.61 -29.74
C SER A 163 2.19 8.44 -31.01
N GLY A 164 3.34 8.36 -31.70
CA GLY A 164 3.54 8.97 -33.01
C GLY A 164 3.56 10.50 -33.05
N LEU A 165 3.28 11.17 -31.93
CA LEU A 165 3.27 12.62 -31.82
C LEU A 165 4.68 13.19 -31.84
N GLN A 166 4.83 14.38 -32.43
CA GLN A 166 6.07 15.14 -32.35
C GLN A 166 6.30 15.67 -30.92
N PRO A 167 7.56 15.94 -30.52
CA PRO A 167 7.89 16.48 -29.21
C PRO A 167 7.04 17.69 -28.79
N GLU A 168 6.76 18.60 -29.72
CA GLU A 168 5.99 19.81 -29.48
C GLU A 168 4.53 19.51 -29.14
N GLU A 169 3.91 18.54 -29.83
CA GLU A 169 2.53 18.11 -29.57
C GLU A 169 2.42 17.42 -28.21
N LYS A 170 3.44 16.61 -27.82
CA LYS A 170 3.51 16.01 -26.48
C LYS A 170 3.60 17.08 -25.40
N ASP A 171 4.42 18.12 -25.61
CA ASP A 171 4.55 19.25 -24.70
C ASP A 171 3.23 20.01 -24.53
N GLU A 172 2.51 20.26 -25.62
CA GLU A 172 1.19 20.92 -25.58
C GLU A 172 0.17 20.11 -24.78
N ILE A 173 0.15 18.78 -24.93
CA ILE A 173 -0.72 17.88 -24.15
C ILE A 173 -0.37 17.96 -22.66
N LEU A 174 0.91 17.80 -22.31
CA LEU A 174 1.37 17.89 -20.92
C LEU A 174 1.04 19.27 -20.31
N LEU A 175 1.23 20.34 -21.08
CA LEU A 175 0.92 21.70 -20.68
C LEU A 175 -0.58 21.88 -20.39
N GLY A 176 -1.44 21.31 -21.25
CA GLY A 176 -2.89 21.30 -21.09
C GLY A 176 -3.31 20.57 -19.82
N MET A 177 -2.82 19.34 -19.63
CA MET A 177 -3.08 18.53 -18.43
C MET A 177 -2.63 19.25 -17.17
N ALA A 178 -1.41 19.79 -17.16
CA ALA A 178 -0.87 20.52 -16.02
C ALA A 178 -1.72 21.74 -15.65
N LYS A 179 -2.15 22.54 -16.64
CA LYS A 179 -3.03 23.70 -16.40
C LYS A 179 -4.37 23.28 -15.82
N ALA A 180 -5.00 22.25 -16.38
CA ALA A 180 -6.28 21.74 -15.90
C ALA A 180 -6.16 21.31 -14.42
N ILE A 181 -5.23 20.40 -14.13
CA ILE A 181 -5.01 19.87 -12.78
C ILE A 181 -4.69 20.98 -11.79
N PHE A 182 -3.77 21.90 -12.11
CA PHE A 182 -3.30 22.92 -11.17
C PHE A 182 -4.31 24.04 -10.93
N SER A 183 -5.26 24.25 -11.83
CA SER A 183 -6.29 25.29 -11.67
C SER A 183 -7.29 24.96 -10.55
N GLU A 184 -7.47 23.69 -10.23
CA GLU A 184 -8.46 23.20 -9.26
C GLU A 184 -7.87 23.03 -7.85
N ARG A 185 -6.54 23.00 -7.72
CA ARG A 185 -5.87 22.60 -6.48
C ARG A 185 -4.51 23.26 -6.29
N PRO A 186 -4.12 23.58 -5.05
CA PRO A 186 -2.76 23.98 -4.76
C PRO A 186 -1.81 22.78 -4.90
N VAL A 187 -0.71 22.97 -5.63
CA VAL A 187 0.33 21.96 -5.85
C VAL A 187 1.67 22.45 -5.31
N SER A 188 2.39 21.62 -4.57
CA SER A 188 3.71 21.92 -4.01
C SER A 188 4.86 21.39 -4.85
N SER A 189 4.71 20.18 -5.39
CA SER A 189 5.73 19.56 -6.23
C SER A 189 5.13 18.74 -7.36
N VAL A 190 5.92 18.59 -8.42
CA VAL A 190 5.60 17.77 -9.58
C VAL A 190 6.70 16.73 -9.76
N PHE A 191 6.30 15.50 -10.06
CA PHE A 191 7.20 14.40 -10.41
C PHE A 191 6.98 14.00 -11.86
N LEU A 192 8.06 13.86 -12.62
CA LEU A 192 8.06 13.37 -13.99
C LEU A 192 8.78 12.02 -14.02
N VAL A 193 8.04 10.96 -14.31
CA VAL A 193 8.51 9.57 -14.29
C VAL A 193 8.22 8.92 -15.63
N GLY A 194 9.14 8.12 -16.15
CA GLY A 194 9.00 7.48 -17.45
C GLY A 194 10.08 7.94 -18.43
N GLU A 195 10.50 7.02 -19.28
CA GLU A 195 11.65 7.23 -20.16
C GLU A 195 11.45 8.34 -21.18
N ALA A 196 10.21 8.60 -21.60
CA ALA A 196 9.92 9.67 -22.53
C ALA A 196 10.38 11.03 -21.99
N PHE A 197 10.41 11.23 -20.67
CA PHE A 197 10.87 12.49 -20.08
C PHE A 197 12.40 12.66 -20.08
N GLU A 198 13.19 11.64 -20.40
CA GLU A 198 14.65 11.76 -20.54
C GLU A 198 15.04 12.63 -21.76
N GLU A 199 14.19 12.65 -22.79
CA GLU A 199 14.37 13.44 -24.01
C GLU A 199 14.05 14.93 -23.83
N LYS A 200 13.49 15.32 -22.68
CA LYS A 200 13.21 16.72 -22.30
C LYS A 200 12.34 17.50 -23.30
N TRP A 201 11.37 16.83 -23.95
CA TRP A 201 10.44 17.47 -24.88
C TRP A 201 9.49 18.51 -24.25
N TYR A 202 9.49 18.68 -22.93
CA TYR A 202 8.52 19.45 -22.15
C TYR A 202 8.99 20.87 -21.76
N GLU A 203 9.77 21.53 -22.61
CA GLU A 203 10.34 22.85 -22.30
C GLU A 203 9.30 23.95 -22.06
N GLN A 204 8.20 23.93 -22.80
CA GLN A 204 7.10 24.88 -22.63
C GLN A 204 6.35 24.59 -21.33
N SER A 205 6.06 23.31 -21.07
CA SER A 205 5.44 22.84 -19.83
C SER A 205 6.24 23.21 -18.59
N LEU A 206 7.58 23.17 -18.63
CA LEU A 206 8.42 23.51 -17.47
C LEU A 206 8.08 24.86 -16.84
N ARG A 207 7.71 25.87 -17.64
CA ARG A 207 7.31 27.18 -17.11
C ARG A 207 6.07 27.09 -16.22
N VAL A 208 5.10 26.27 -16.61
CA VAL A 208 3.87 26.03 -15.83
C VAL A 208 4.14 25.06 -14.68
N LEU A 209 4.95 24.02 -14.87
CA LEU A 209 5.29 23.05 -13.83
C LEU A 209 6.06 23.70 -12.66
N CYS A 210 6.99 24.60 -12.97
CA CYS A 210 7.81 25.32 -11.98
C CYS A 210 7.17 26.62 -11.47
N ALA A 211 6.01 27.05 -11.99
CA ALA A 211 5.45 28.34 -11.62
C ALA A 211 5.11 28.39 -10.12
N SER A 212 5.12 29.59 -9.54
CA SER A 212 4.84 29.79 -8.11
C SER A 212 5.82 29.06 -7.17
N GLY A 213 7.05 28.81 -7.61
CA GLY A 213 8.11 28.20 -6.79
C GLY A 213 7.97 26.70 -6.56
N ARG A 214 7.14 26.01 -7.35
CA ARG A 214 6.97 24.55 -7.28
C ARG A 214 8.26 23.84 -7.65
N ARG A 215 8.57 22.77 -6.91
CA ARG A 215 9.71 21.91 -7.23
C ARG A 215 9.30 20.85 -8.23
N VAL A 216 10.10 20.67 -9.27
CA VAL A 216 9.91 19.64 -10.29
C VAL A 216 11.06 18.65 -10.19
N PHE A 217 10.72 17.36 -10.07
CA PHE A 217 11.67 16.27 -9.98
C PHE A 217 11.47 15.34 -11.16
N ALA A 218 12.52 15.12 -11.95
CA ALA A 218 12.50 14.15 -13.04
C ALA A 218 13.39 12.95 -12.66
N GLY A 219 12.86 11.73 -12.80
CA GLY A 219 13.63 10.52 -12.53
C GLY A 219 12.79 9.26 -12.55
N ASN A 220 13.42 8.14 -12.89
CA ASN A 220 12.71 6.89 -13.16
C ASN A 220 12.65 5.91 -11.98
N ASN A 221 13.24 6.26 -10.82
CA ASN A 221 13.40 5.35 -9.67
C ASN A 221 12.48 5.61 -8.49
N LEU A 222 11.52 6.52 -8.65
CA LEU A 222 10.61 6.93 -7.59
C LEU A 222 9.84 5.74 -7.00
N PHE A 223 9.29 4.87 -7.85
CA PHE A 223 8.51 3.71 -7.39
C PHE A 223 9.36 2.69 -6.62
N ALA A 224 10.54 2.35 -7.14
CA ALA A 224 11.46 1.42 -6.47
C ALA A 224 11.97 2.00 -5.14
N LYS A 225 12.21 3.32 -5.07
CA LYS A 225 12.56 4.00 -3.81
C LYS A 225 11.40 3.99 -2.82
N GLY A 226 10.18 4.24 -3.28
CA GLY A 226 8.96 4.15 -2.47
C GLY A 226 8.75 2.77 -1.86
N ALA A 227 8.90 1.72 -2.66
CA ALA A 227 8.89 0.33 -2.18
C ALA A 227 10.00 0.08 -1.15
N CYS A 228 11.20 0.60 -1.38
CA CYS A 228 12.32 0.43 -0.45
C CYS A 228 12.11 1.17 0.88
N PHE A 229 11.48 2.35 0.88
CA PHE A 229 11.06 3.03 2.11
C PHE A 229 10.08 2.19 2.92
N ARG A 230 9.08 1.57 2.28
CA ARG A 230 8.19 0.63 2.96
C ARG A 230 8.97 -0.57 3.50
N ALA A 231 9.86 -1.15 2.72
CA ALA A 231 10.68 -2.29 3.17
C ALA A 231 11.50 -1.94 4.41
N ALA A 232 12.06 -0.72 4.47
CA ALA A 232 12.77 -0.21 5.63
C ALA A 232 11.86 0.00 6.84
N GLN A 233 10.61 0.39 6.64
CA GLN A 233 9.60 0.50 7.71
C GLN A 233 9.20 -0.86 8.28
N GLU A 234 8.95 -1.86 7.43
CA GLU A 234 8.63 -3.23 7.87
C GLU A 234 9.78 -3.84 8.69
N ALA A 235 11.03 -3.48 8.37
CA ALA A 235 12.22 -3.88 9.11
C ALA A 235 12.52 -2.98 10.34
N GLY A 236 11.68 -1.99 10.66
CA GLY A 236 11.87 -1.09 11.81
C GLY A 236 13.10 -0.17 11.70
N LEU A 237 13.57 0.11 10.48
CA LEU A 237 14.73 0.98 10.20
C LEU A 237 14.37 2.46 10.10
N THR A 238 13.08 2.73 9.90
CA THR A 238 12.49 4.07 9.90
C THR A 238 11.57 4.22 11.12
N GLY A 239 11.09 5.43 11.38
CA GLY A 239 10.16 5.68 12.48
C GLY A 239 8.80 5.01 12.29
N GLU A 240 7.94 5.14 13.29
CA GLU A 240 6.56 4.66 13.23
C GLU A 240 5.81 5.18 12.01
N ARG A 241 4.82 4.42 11.55
CA ARG A 241 4.01 4.77 10.39
C ARG A 241 3.15 6.01 10.70
N THR A 242 3.52 7.13 10.08
CA THR A 242 2.86 8.43 10.30
C THR A 242 1.62 8.65 9.44
N TYR A 243 1.32 7.73 8.52
CA TYR A 243 0.21 7.85 7.58
C TYR A 243 -0.43 6.51 7.22
N VAL A 244 -1.71 6.58 6.86
CA VAL A 244 -2.48 5.50 6.26
C VAL A 244 -2.76 5.88 4.81
N PHE A 245 -2.44 4.98 3.87
CA PHE A 245 -2.78 5.14 2.46
C PHE A 245 -4.09 4.41 2.17
N LEU A 246 -5.06 5.12 1.58
CA LEU A 246 -6.33 4.53 1.15
C LEU A 246 -6.39 4.56 -0.38
N GLY A 247 -5.90 3.47 -0.98
CA GLY A 247 -6.04 3.17 -2.40
C GLY A 247 -7.31 2.38 -2.70
N GLU A 248 -7.54 2.10 -3.98
CA GLU A 248 -8.70 1.33 -4.46
C GLU A 248 -8.71 -0.13 -4.00
N ASP A 249 -7.58 -0.65 -3.53
CA ASP A 249 -7.41 -2.01 -3.01
C ASP A 249 -7.40 -2.07 -1.47
N LYS A 250 -7.65 -0.95 -0.79
CA LYS A 250 -7.47 -0.83 0.67
C LYS A 250 -8.78 -0.79 1.43
N ILE A 251 -8.82 -1.44 2.58
CA ILE A 251 -9.96 -1.36 3.50
C ILE A 251 -10.00 0.03 4.15
N SER A 252 -11.19 0.63 4.20
CA SER A 252 -11.40 2.00 4.68
C SER A 252 -11.89 2.09 6.13
N TYR A 253 -12.10 0.94 6.77
CA TYR A 253 -12.63 0.79 8.13
C TYR A 253 -11.64 0.08 9.04
N ASN A 254 -11.55 0.55 10.29
CA ASN A 254 -11.00 -0.28 11.37
C ASN A 254 -12.11 -1.19 11.88
N VAL A 255 -11.82 -2.48 12.01
CA VAL A 255 -12.75 -3.48 12.55
C VAL A 255 -12.34 -3.75 13.99
N GLY A 256 -13.23 -3.49 14.94
CA GLY A 256 -12.98 -3.73 16.36
C GLY A 256 -14.08 -4.55 17.03
N LEU A 257 -13.74 -5.14 18.16
CA LEU A 257 -14.66 -5.83 19.06
C LEU A 257 -14.93 -4.94 20.27
N LEU A 258 -16.21 -4.82 20.67
CA LEU A 258 -16.54 -4.18 21.94
C LEU A 258 -16.21 -5.13 23.09
N THR A 259 -15.39 -4.64 24.03
CA THR A 259 -14.97 -5.40 25.21
C THR A 259 -15.56 -4.78 26.49
N PRO A 260 -16.25 -5.56 27.35
CA PRO A 260 -16.75 -5.05 28.62
C PRO A 260 -15.62 -5.00 29.66
N GLY A 261 -15.16 -3.81 30.08
CA GLY A 261 -14.17 -3.66 31.15
C GLY A 261 -13.73 -2.22 31.48
N SER A 262 -13.69 -1.90 32.79
CA SER A 262 -13.07 -0.77 33.54
C SER A 262 -12.95 0.64 32.93
N GLY A 263 -13.72 0.94 31.90
CA GLY A 263 -13.85 2.23 31.23
C GLY A 263 -14.96 2.09 30.20
N ARG A 264 -15.61 3.20 29.80
CA ARG A 264 -16.68 3.15 28.79
C ARG A 264 -16.16 2.43 27.52
N ASN A 265 -16.76 1.29 27.16
CA ASN A 265 -16.62 0.57 25.90
C ASN A 265 -15.20 0.56 25.31
N ALA A 266 -14.31 -0.26 25.88
CA ALA A 266 -13.00 -0.48 25.30
C ALA A 266 -13.13 -1.26 23.99
N VAL A 267 -12.44 -0.83 22.94
CA VAL A 267 -12.43 -1.47 21.62
C VAL A 267 -11.13 -2.25 21.45
N TYR A 268 -11.23 -3.53 21.12
CA TYR A 268 -10.09 -4.33 20.67
C TYR A 268 -10.07 -4.32 19.14
N THR A 269 -9.06 -3.69 18.53
CA THR A 269 -8.92 -3.63 17.07
C THR A 269 -8.45 -4.98 16.52
N LEU A 270 -9.20 -5.54 15.59
CA LEU A 270 -8.92 -6.81 14.92
C LEU A 270 -8.30 -6.59 13.53
N LEU A 271 -8.76 -5.59 12.78
CA LEU A 271 -8.20 -5.18 11.48
C LEU A 271 -8.06 -3.66 11.42
N GLU A 272 -6.99 -3.17 10.77
CA GLU A 272 -6.72 -1.74 10.62
C GLU A 272 -6.98 -1.25 9.19
N ALA A 273 -7.54 -0.05 9.07
CA ALA A 273 -7.74 0.56 7.77
C ALA A 273 -6.41 0.85 7.05
N GLY A 274 -6.40 0.71 5.73
CA GLY A 274 -5.21 0.86 4.88
C GLY A 274 -4.46 -0.44 4.60
N GLU A 275 -4.88 -1.56 5.18
CA GLU A 275 -4.48 -2.89 4.74
C GLU A 275 -5.11 -3.21 3.38
N SER A 276 -4.42 -4.02 2.56
CA SER A 276 -5.02 -4.52 1.32
C SER A 276 -6.14 -5.51 1.67
N TRP A 277 -7.30 -5.40 1.03
CA TRP A 277 -8.49 -6.18 1.41
C TRP A 277 -8.26 -7.70 1.42
N TYR A 278 -7.49 -8.21 0.46
CA TYR A 278 -7.15 -9.65 0.35
C TYR A 278 -6.14 -10.13 1.42
N GLU A 279 -5.48 -9.20 2.11
CA GLU A 279 -4.61 -9.48 3.28
C GLU A 279 -5.31 -9.22 4.60
N ALA A 280 -6.41 -8.46 4.60
CA ALA A 280 -7.15 -8.04 5.77
C ALA A 280 -7.97 -9.19 6.34
N LYS A 281 -7.29 -10.11 7.02
CA LYS A 281 -7.85 -11.24 7.76
C LYS A 281 -7.18 -11.37 9.11
N ALA A 282 -7.97 -11.53 10.15
CA ALA A 282 -7.47 -11.66 11.51
C ALA A 282 -8.39 -12.55 12.35
N GLU A 283 -7.80 -13.20 13.35
CA GLU A 283 -8.52 -14.01 14.31
C GLU A 283 -8.07 -13.71 15.74
N CYS A 284 -8.97 -13.89 16.70
CA CYS A 284 -8.67 -13.83 18.12
C CYS A 284 -9.52 -14.84 18.89
N GLN A 285 -9.13 -15.11 20.13
CA GLN A 285 -9.98 -15.83 21.09
C GLN A 285 -10.45 -14.88 22.19
N ALA A 286 -11.73 -14.98 22.54
CA ALA A 286 -12.35 -14.16 23.58
C ALA A 286 -13.21 -15.00 24.52
N LEU A 287 -13.44 -14.47 25.72
CA LEU A 287 -14.40 -15.05 26.66
C LEU A 287 -15.73 -14.31 26.54
N LEU A 288 -16.79 -15.06 26.24
CA LEU A 288 -18.14 -14.53 26.19
C LEU A 288 -18.58 -14.15 27.61
N CYS A 289 -19.00 -12.91 27.81
CA CYS A 289 -19.29 -12.41 29.15
C CYS A 289 -20.60 -12.97 29.71
N SER A 290 -21.76 -12.51 29.22
CA SER A 290 -23.06 -12.97 29.76
C SER A 290 -24.11 -13.12 28.66
N GLU A 291 -24.29 -12.11 27.82
CA GLU A 291 -25.22 -12.19 26.69
C GLU A 291 -24.59 -13.01 25.54
N PRO A 292 -25.38 -13.82 24.81
CA PRO A 292 -24.91 -14.60 23.67
C PRO A 292 -24.78 -13.72 22.42
N VAL A 293 -24.10 -12.58 22.53
CA VAL A 293 -23.94 -11.61 21.45
C VAL A 293 -22.48 -11.20 21.37
N VAL A 294 -21.96 -11.08 20.14
CA VAL A 294 -20.67 -10.45 19.85
C VAL A 294 -20.94 -9.15 19.11
N GLU A 295 -20.44 -8.04 19.65
CA GLU A 295 -20.62 -6.72 19.06
C GLU A 295 -19.34 -6.26 18.36
N PHE A 296 -19.48 -5.91 17.08
CA PHE A 296 -18.42 -5.35 16.24
C PHE A 296 -18.62 -3.84 16.09
N ILE A 297 -17.53 -3.09 16.06
CA ILE A 297 -17.51 -1.67 15.76
C ILE A 297 -16.67 -1.42 14.52
N LEU A 298 -17.28 -0.82 13.50
CA LEU A 298 -16.64 -0.55 12.22
C LEU A 298 -16.47 0.96 12.11
N LYS A 299 -15.24 1.42 12.27
CA LYS A 299 -14.92 2.84 12.32
C LYS A 299 -14.29 3.30 11.00
N PRO A 300 -14.98 4.12 10.19
CA PRO A 300 -14.41 4.63 8.94
C PRO A 300 -13.23 5.57 9.23
N MET A 301 -12.24 5.58 8.34
CA MET A 301 -11.15 6.56 8.36
C MET A 301 -11.53 7.91 7.78
N GLN A 302 -12.72 8.01 7.18
CA GLN A 302 -13.27 9.22 6.59
C GLN A 302 -14.55 9.67 7.30
N ALA A 303 -15.11 10.79 6.81
CA ALA A 303 -16.45 11.20 7.20
C ALA A 303 -17.44 10.06 6.91
N GLY A 304 -18.16 9.64 7.95
CA GLY A 304 -19.07 8.52 7.93
C GLY A 304 -19.45 8.16 9.36
N ASP A 305 -20.60 7.51 9.53
CA ASP A 305 -21.02 7.05 10.83
C ASP A 305 -20.27 5.77 11.21
N THR A 306 -19.95 5.66 12.50
CA THR A 306 -19.39 4.41 13.03
C THR A 306 -20.50 3.37 13.09
N LEU A 307 -20.36 2.28 12.33
CA LEU A 307 -21.32 1.19 12.33
C LEU A 307 -21.11 0.29 13.54
N LYS A 308 -22.20 -0.25 14.06
CA LYS A 308 -22.21 -1.18 15.18
C LYS A 308 -23.05 -2.39 14.78
N GLU A 309 -22.38 -3.51 14.58
CA GLU A 309 -23.01 -4.76 14.21
C GLU A 309 -23.06 -5.69 15.42
N SER A 310 -24.15 -6.45 15.55
CA SER A 310 -24.39 -7.33 16.69
C SER A 310 -24.75 -8.72 16.21
N LEU A 311 -23.83 -9.67 16.39
CA LEU A 311 -24.03 -11.05 15.99
C LEU A 311 -24.61 -11.86 17.15
N LEU A 312 -25.88 -12.25 17.04
CA LEU A 312 -26.54 -13.13 18.00
C LEU A 312 -26.10 -14.59 17.80
N LEU A 313 -25.55 -15.21 18.84
CA LEU A 313 -25.09 -16.59 18.87
C LEU A 313 -26.25 -17.55 19.13
N ALA A 314 -27.20 -17.60 18.19
CA ALA A 314 -28.41 -18.41 18.31
C ALA A 314 -28.08 -19.90 18.48
N GLY A 315 -28.72 -20.54 19.47
CA GLY A 315 -28.53 -21.97 19.77
C GLY A 315 -27.33 -22.28 20.68
N LEU A 316 -26.59 -21.25 21.14
CA LEU A 316 -25.50 -21.44 22.11
C LEU A 316 -26.05 -22.08 23.41
N PRO A 317 -25.39 -23.12 23.97
CA PRO A 317 -25.81 -23.73 25.22
C PRO A 317 -25.81 -22.74 26.39
N ASP A 318 -26.78 -22.89 27.29
CA ASP A 318 -26.82 -22.11 28.53
C ASP A 318 -25.65 -22.51 29.44
N ARG A 319 -24.77 -21.54 29.74
CA ARG A 319 -23.57 -21.72 30.55
C ARG A 319 -23.37 -20.51 31.45
N PRO A 320 -22.68 -20.66 32.60
CA PRO A 320 -22.35 -19.52 33.44
C PRO A 320 -21.57 -18.42 32.69
N PRO A 321 -21.66 -17.16 33.13
CA PRO A 321 -20.84 -16.08 32.57
C PRO A 321 -19.36 -16.44 32.47
N ARG A 322 -18.71 -16.12 31.34
CA ARG A 322 -17.29 -16.44 31.05
C ARG A 322 -16.96 -17.94 30.99
N ALA A 323 -17.96 -18.81 30.85
CA ALA A 323 -17.79 -20.25 30.61
C ALA A 323 -17.91 -20.66 29.13
N THR A 324 -17.88 -19.69 28.21
CA THR A 324 -17.81 -19.92 26.77
C THR A 324 -16.61 -19.18 26.20
N ARG A 325 -15.73 -19.92 25.53
CA ARG A 325 -14.59 -19.38 24.79
C ARG A 325 -14.93 -19.37 23.32
N LEU A 326 -14.76 -18.24 22.67
CA LEU A 326 -15.07 -18.05 21.26
C LEU A 326 -13.77 -17.94 20.46
N ARG A 327 -13.77 -18.49 19.25
CA ARG A 327 -12.90 -18.04 18.16
C ARG A 327 -13.67 -17.00 17.36
N ILE A 328 -13.09 -15.83 17.15
CA ILE A 328 -13.67 -14.75 16.35
C ILE A 328 -12.69 -14.46 15.23
N SER A 329 -13.15 -14.55 13.99
CA SER A 329 -12.41 -14.18 12.79
C SER A 329 -13.15 -13.10 12.01
N ALA A 330 -12.39 -12.26 11.33
CA ALA A 330 -12.88 -11.25 10.41
C ALA A 330 -11.99 -11.26 9.17
N GLU A 331 -12.60 -11.21 7.99
CA GLU A 331 -11.89 -11.07 6.73
C GLU A 331 -12.67 -10.22 5.73
N PHE A 332 -11.98 -9.43 4.92
CA PHE A 332 -12.63 -8.72 3.82
C PHE A 332 -12.68 -9.60 2.57
N LEU A 333 -13.88 -9.72 1.98
CA LEU A 333 -14.13 -10.43 0.73
C LEU A 333 -13.99 -9.52 -0.50
N SER A 334 -14.12 -8.21 -0.28
CA SER A 334 -13.80 -7.12 -1.21
C SER A 334 -13.55 -5.86 -0.37
N VAL A 335 -13.18 -4.74 -0.99
CA VAL A 335 -12.91 -3.48 -0.26
C VAL A 335 -14.06 -2.98 0.62
N ASP A 336 -15.30 -3.31 0.26
CA ASP A 336 -16.51 -2.86 0.93
C ASP A 336 -17.35 -4.03 1.48
N ARG A 337 -16.80 -5.24 1.57
CA ARG A 337 -17.52 -6.41 2.11
C ARG A 337 -16.69 -7.10 3.17
N LEU A 338 -17.17 -7.04 4.41
CA LEU A 338 -16.57 -7.72 5.56
C LEU A 338 -17.36 -9.01 5.85
N GLN A 339 -16.67 -10.12 6.06
CA GLN A 339 -17.24 -11.33 6.65
C GLN A 339 -16.69 -11.48 8.07
N VAL A 340 -17.59 -11.70 9.03
CA VAL A 340 -17.24 -12.07 10.40
C VAL A 340 -17.72 -13.48 10.70
N GLN A 341 -16.91 -14.24 11.41
CA GLN A 341 -17.24 -15.60 11.83
C GLN A 341 -16.89 -15.79 13.30
N VAL A 342 -17.81 -16.43 14.04
CA VAL A 342 -17.66 -16.75 15.45
C VAL A 342 -17.92 -18.23 15.66
N SER A 343 -17.04 -18.92 16.37
CA SER A 343 -17.21 -20.35 16.72
C SER A 343 -17.09 -20.56 18.22
N ASP A 344 -17.96 -21.39 18.80
CA ASP A 344 -17.85 -21.83 20.19
C ASP A 344 -16.76 -22.90 20.31
N LEU A 345 -15.72 -22.62 21.09
CA LEU A 345 -14.64 -23.57 21.38
C LEU A 345 -14.86 -24.33 22.70
N GLY A 346 -15.75 -23.84 23.56
CA GLY A 346 -15.88 -24.31 24.93
C GLY A 346 -14.56 -24.30 25.73
N PHE A 347 -14.55 -25.11 26.80
CA PHE A 347 -13.44 -25.35 27.72
C PHE A 347 -13.12 -26.85 27.88
N GLY A 348 -13.25 -27.63 26.79
CA GLY A 348 -13.04 -29.07 26.84
C GLY A 348 -14.13 -29.76 27.67
N GLU A 349 -13.75 -30.67 28.57
CA GLU A 349 -14.72 -31.48 29.32
C GLU A 349 -15.60 -30.67 30.28
N LEU A 350 -15.11 -29.55 30.82
CA LEU A 350 -15.85 -28.71 31.76
C LEU A 350 -17.06 -28.05 31.08
N PHE A 351 -16.85 -27.56 29.86
CA PHE A 351 -17.87 -26.95 29.01
C PHE A 351 -17.58 -27.38 27.57
N PRO A 352 -18.17 -28.47 27.07
CA PRO A 352 -17.88 -28.98 25.73
C PRO A 352 -18.18 -27.95 24.65
N SER A 353 -17.38 -27.90 23.59
CA SER A 353 -17.71 -27.17 22.35
C SER A 353 -19.10 -27.58 21.88
N SER A 354 -19.91 -26.61 21.45
CA SER A 354 -21.16 -26.90 20.74
C SER A 354 -20.95 -27.18 19.25
N ASP A 355 -19.73 -26.97 18.74
CA ASP A 355 -19.36 -27.02 17.32
C ASP A 355 -20.18 -26.06 16.43
N LEU A 356 -20.92 -25.14 17.05
CA LEU A 356 -21.66 -24.10 16.37
C LEU A 356 -20.72 -23.01 15.86
N THR A 357 -21.01 -22.55 14.65
CA THR A 357 -20.34 -21.43 14.00
C THR A 357 -21.38 -20.52 13.38
N TRP A 358 -21.25 -19.22 13.64
CA TRP A 358 -22.11 -18.16 13.12
C TRP A 358 -21.28 -17.31 12.17
N THR A 359 -21.84 -16.99 11.00
CA THR A 359 -21.21 -16.16 9.98
C THR A 359 -22.16 -15.05 9.58
N GLU A 360 -21.63 -13.83 9.43
CA GLU A 360 -22.36 -12.66 8.96
C GLU A 360 -21.51 -11.88 7.95
N GLU A 361 -22.15 -11.39 6.89
CA GLU A 361 -21.54 -10.49 5.91
C GLU A 361 -22.11 -9.09 6.09
N VAL A 362 -21.22 -8.11 6.17
CA VAL A 362 -21.54 -6.69 6.33
C VAL A 362 -21.14 -5.95 5.06
N ASP A 363 -22.11 -5.26 4.45
CA ASP A 363 -21.89 -4.36 3.31
C ASP A 363 -21.54 -2.95 3.82
N LEU A 364 -20.41 -2.44 3.34
CA LEU A 364 -19.82 -1.16 3.74
C LEU A 364 -19.88 -0.11 2.63
N GLY A 365 -20.42 -0.47 1.45
CA GLY A 365 -20.48 0.37 0.25
C GLY A 365 -21.64 1.38 0.22
N GLY A 366 -22.20 1.71 1.38
CA GLY A 366 -23.38 2.57 1.55
C GLY A 366 -23.11 4.07 1.55
#